data_AF-A0A6A4ZV52-F1
#
_entry.id   AF-A0A6A4ZV52-F1
#
_cell.length_a   1.000
_cell.length_b   1.000
_cell.length_c   1.000
_cell.angle_alpha   90.00
_cell.angle_beta   90.00
_cell.angle_gamma   90.00
#
_symmetry.space_group_name_H-M   'P 1'
#
loop_
_entity.id
_entity.type
_entity.pdbx_description
1 polymer ?
#
loop_
_entity_poly.entity_id
_entity_poly.type
_entity_poly.pdbx_seq_one_letter_code
_entity_poly.pdbx_strand_id
1 'polypeptide(L)'
;MMFWGVGIVSYAWKQYELYGYVSDSMAASVALQLVYVAKFFWWEAGYMRSIDIMHDRAGYYLCWGCLVWVPSVYTSQAMYLVQTPITLGTPLAASIFLTGVLMVWINYSVDLQRQEFRATNGKALVWGQKPTFIVAKYTTEKNEKKESLLLTCGWWGLSRHFHYIPEILASLCWTLPAWNSSFVPYFYVFYLCILLTDRAFRDDARCRAKYGQDWSKYCERVPQLIIPGVL
;
A
#
# COMPACT_ATOMS: atom_id res chain seq x y z
N MET A 1 1.53 14.24 0.67
CA MET A 1 2.52 13.37 1.36
C MET A 1 3.38 14.14 2.36
N MET A 2 4.03 15.25 2.01
CA MET A 2 4.88 16.00 2.98
C MET A 2 4.13 16.45 4.24
N PHE A 3 2.91 16.99 4.09
CA PHE A 3 2.09 17.39 5.24
C PHE A 3 1.80 16.21 6.18
N TRP A 4 1.62 14.99 5.66
CA TRP A 4 1.37 13.82 6.51
C TRP A 4 2.49 13.64 7.52
N GLY A 5 3.74 13.60 7.06
CA GLY A 5 4.91 13.47 7.95
C GLY A 5 5.03 14.60 8.97
N VAL A 6 4.79 15.85 8.56
CA VAL A 6 4.84 17.00 9.47
C VAL A 6 3.68 17.00 10.48
N GLY A 7 2.48 16.66 10.03
CA GLY A 7 1.26 16.67 10.85
C GLY A 7 1.34 15.68 12.00
N ILE A 8 1.79 14.45 11.74
CA ILE A 8 1.90 13.42 12.79
C ILE A 8 2.99 13.74 13.83
N VAL A 9 4.08 14.41 13.41
CA VAL A 9 5.12 14.90 14.34
C VAL A 9 4.57 16.04 15.19
N SER A 10 3.80 16.96 14.59
CA SER A 10 3.12 18.03 15.31
C SER A 10 2.16 17.48 16.36
N TYR A 11 1.42 16.42 16.04
CA TYR A 11 0.53 15.74 17.00
C TYR A 11 1.29 15.08 18.16
N ALA A 12 2.39 14.39 17.88
CA ALA A 12 3.25 13.85 18.93
C ALA A 12 3.79 14.95 19.87
N TRP A 13 4.22 16.08 19.28
CA TRP A 13 4.66 17.23 20.06
C TRP A 13 3.54 17.83 20.91
N LYS A 14 2.32 17.89 20.37
CA LYS A 14 1.16 18.37 21.13
C LYS A 14 0.84 17.45 22.31
N GLN A 15 0.98 16.14 22.16
CA GLN A 15 0.81 15.21 23.28
C GLN A 15 1.87 15.47 24.38
N TYR A 16 3.12 15.70 23.99
CA TYR A 16 4.19 16.08 24.93
C TYR A 16 3.87 17.38 25.66
N GLU A 17 3.38 18.41 24.96
CA GLU A 17 2.98 19.69 25.58
C GLU A 17 1.85 19.53 26.61
N LEU A 18 0.88 18.65 26.35
CA LEU A 18 -0.29 18.45 27.21
C LEU A 18 0.01 17.58 28.45
N TYR A 19 0.84 16.54 28.31
CA TYR A 19 1.04 15.53 29.36
C TYR A 19 2.47 15.47 29.90
N GLY A 20 3.43 16.19 29.29
CA GLY A 20 4.85 16.17 29.65
C GLY A 20 5.63 14.95 29.14
N TYR A 21 4.98 14.05 28.39
CA TYR A 21 5.61 12.88 27.78
C TYR A 21 4.86 12.44 26.52
N VAL A 22 5.49 11.60 25.69
CA VAL A 22 4.86 10.95 24.53
C VAL A 22 4.57 9.50 24.89
N SER A 23 3.33 9.04 24.68
CA SER A 23 2.95 7.66 24.96
C SER A 23 3.64 6.69 24.00
N ASP A 24 3.90 5.46 24.45
CA ASP A 24 4.47 4.41 23.61
C ASP A 24 3.61 4.10 22.37
N SER A 25 2.29 4.19 22.51
CA SER A 25 1.32 4.09 21.43
C SER A 25 1.50 5.18 20.37
N MET A 26 1.65 6.43 20.79
CA MET A 26 1.90 7.56 19.88
C MET A 26 3.24 7.40 19.19
N ALA A 27 4.30 7.07 19.94
CA ALA A 27 5.63 6.87 19.39
C ALA A 27 5.64 5.75 18.32
N ALA A 28 5.02 4.60 18.61
CA ALA A 28 4.94 3.48 17.66
C ALA A 28 4.16 3.86 16.39
N SER A 29 2.99 4.52 16.54
CA SER A 29 2.16 4.94 15.41
C SER A 29 2.87 5.96 14.51
N VAL A 30 3.46 7.00 15.11
CA VAL A 30 4.13 8.09 14.39
C VAL A 30 5.41 7.60 13.73
N ALA A 31 6.24 6.84 14.44
CA ALA A 31 7.48 6.29 13.87
C ALA A 31 7.19 5.40 12.66
N LEU A 32 6.18 4.52 12.75
CA LEU A 32 5.84 3.63 11.64
C LEU A 32 5.30 4.40 10.42
N GLN A 33 4.47 5.42 10.63
CA GLN A 33 4.01 6.28 9.53
C GLN A 33 5.16 7.07 8.89
N LEU A 34 6.14 7.53 9.68
CA LEU A 34 7.34 8.17 9.14
C LEU A 34 8.16 7.21 8.28
N VAL A 35 8.31 5.94 8.70
CA VAL A 35 8.95 4.89 7.88
C VAL A 35 8.20 4.69 6.56
N TYR A 36 6.86 4.65 6.61
CA TYR A 36 6.04 4.53 5.41
C TYR A 36 6.23 5.72 4.45
N VAL A 37 6.17 6.95 4.97
CA VAL A 37 6.38 8.17 4.17
C VAL A 37 7.80 8.22 3.59
N ALA A 38 8.82 7.81 4.36
CA ALA A 38 10.19 7.72 3.88
C ALA A 38 10.32 6.70 2.73
N LYS A 39 9.71 5.51 2.87
CA LYS A 39 9.65 4.49 1.82
C LYS A 39 8.98 5.03 0.55
N PHE A 40 7.91 5.82 0.68
CA PHE A 40 7.26 6.45 -0.47
C PHE A 40 8.24 7.33 -1.27
N PHE A 41 8.98 8.21 -0.60
CA PHE A 41 9.95 9.08 -1.27
C PHE A 41 11.17 8.34 -1.80
N TRP A 42 11.63 7.29 -1.11
CA TRP A 42 12.68 6.41 -1.62
C TRP A 42 12.29 5.73 -2.95
N TRP A 43 11.00 5.39 -3.10
CA TRP A 43 10.45 4.72 -4.28
C TRP A 43 9.60 5.64 -5.16
N GLU A 44 9.86 6.95 -5.15
CA GLU A 44 9.03 7.95 -5.84
C GLU A 44 8.85 7.66 -7.34
N ALA A 45 9.91 7.23 -8.03
CA ALA A 45 9.86 6.90 -9.46
C ALA A 45 8.88 5.75 -9.77
N GLY A 46 8.64 4.85 -8.81
CA GLY A 46 7.67 3.77 -8.96
C GLY A 46 6.23 4.26 -8.97
N TYR A 47 5.93 5.30 -8.19
CA TYR A 47 4.59 5.90 -8.11
C TYR A 47 4.14 6.50 -9.46
N MET A 48 5.08 6.97 -10.28
CA MET A 48 4.80 7.49 -11.63
C MET A 48 4.18 6.45 -12.58
N ARG A 49 4.27 5.16 -12.23
CA ARG A 49 3.68 4.05 -12.98
C ARG A 49 2.35 3.57 -12.39
N SER A 50 1.82 4.30 -11.41
CA SER A 50 0.52 4.00 -10.81
C SER A 50 -0.63 4.36 -11.76
N ILE A 51 -1.78 3.74 -11.50
CA ILE A 51 -3.03 4.00 -12.19
C ILE A 51 -3.40 5.49 -12.14
N ASP A 52 -3.21 6.12 -10.99
CA ASP A 52 -3.66 7.50 -10.72
C ASP A 52 -2.90 8.50 -11.61
N ILE A 53 -1.64 8.20 -11.93
CA ILE A 53 -0.79 9.04 -12.79
C ILE A 53 -0.97 8.69 -14.27
N MET A 54 -1.04 7.40 -14.60
CA MET A 54 -1.05 6.96 -16.01
C MET A 54 -2.41 7.09 -16.70
N HIS A 55 -3.51 7.03 -15.94
CA HIS A 55 -4.84 6.84 -16.52
C HIS A 55 -5.90 7.78 -15.95
N ASP A 56 -5.83 8.15 -14.68
CA ASP A 56 -6.83 9.01 -14.07
C ASP A 56 -6.58 10.47 -14.46
N ARG A 57 -7.62 11.16 -14.93
CA ARG A 57 -7.52 12.57 -15.34
C ARG A 57 -7.56 13.46 -14.11
N ALA A 58 -6.67 14.46 -14.06
CA ALA A 58 -6.69 15.45 -13.00
C ALA A 58 -8.02 16.22 -12.99
N GLY A 59 -8.71 16.16 -11.86
CA GLY A 59 -10.00 16.80 -11.63
C GLY A 59 -10.25 16.95 -10.14
N TYR A 60 -11.43 17.47 -9.78
CA TYR A 60 -11.77 17.78 -8.38
C TYR A 60 -11.55 16.59 -7.43
N TYR A 61 -12.00 15.40 -7.80
CA TYR A 61 -11.83 14.18 -7.00
C TYR A 61 -10.37 13.91 -6.62
N LEU A 62 -9.45 13.96 -7.59
CA LEU A 62 -8.03 13.70 -7.36
C LEU A 62 -7.39 14.81 -6.53
N CYS A 63 -7.64 16.07 -6.88
CA CYS A 63 -7.09 17.22 -6.16
C CYS A 63 -7.55 17.27 -4.70
N TRP A 64 -8.86 17.11 -4.46
CA TRP A 64 -9.42 17.09 -3.11
C TRP A 64 -8.93 15.89 -2.31
N GLY A 65 -8.82 14.72 -2.94
CA GLY A 65 -8.23 13.53 -2.35
C GLY A 65 -6.80 13.78 -1.83
N CYS A 66 -5.95 14.40 -2.66
CA CYS A 66 -4.57 14.67 -2.29
C CYS A 66 -4.40 15.80 -1.26
N LEU A 67 -5.21 16.86 -1.35
CA LEU A 67 -5.05 18.08 -0.55
C LEU A 67 -5.82 18.06 0.78
N VAL A 68 -6.93 17.33 0.85
CA VAL A 68 -7.82 17.33 2.03
C VAL A 68 -7.90 15.94 2.63
N TRP A 69 -8.26 14.94 1.82
CA TRP A 69 -8.53 13.61 2.34
C TRP A 69 -7.30 12.95 2.95
N VAL A 70 -6.18 12.90 2.22
CA VAL A 70 -4.93 12.31 2.71
C VAL A 70 -4.45 13.02 3.99
N PRO A 71 -4.28 14.36 4.01
CA PRO A 71 -3.90 15.10 5.22
C PRO A 71 -4.79 14.87 6.44
N SER A 72 -6.10 14.66 6.24
CA SER A 72 -7.07 14.61 7.35
C SER A 72 -7.28 13.18 7.86
N VAL A 73 -7.51 12.24 6.94
CA VAL A 73 -7.87 10.86 7.31
C VAL A 73 -6.63 10.05 7.66
N TYR A 74 -5.52 10.21 6.94
CA TYR A 74 -4.33 9.38 7.14
C TYR A 74 -3.55 9.77 8.40
N THR A 75 -3.81 10.95 8.96
CA THR A 75 -3.20 11.41 10.21
C THR A 75 -4.15 11.30 11.42
N SER A 76 -5.39 10.85 11.19
CA SER A 76 -6.47 10.86 12.18
C SER A 76 -6.18 9.99 13.41
N GLN A 77 -5.53 8.84 13.25
CA GLN A 77 -5.14 7.99 14.39
C GLN A 77 -4.11 8.67 15.29
N ALA A 78 -3.14 9.40 14.72
CA ALA A 78 -2.18 10.17 15.51
C ALA A 78 -2.86 11.37 16.19
N MET A 79 -3.78 12.05 15.49
CA MET A 79 -4.59 13.11 16.09
C MET A 79 -5.42 12.59 17.29
N TYR A 80 -6.03 11.41 17.15
CA TYR A 80 -6.81 10.79 18.22
C TYR A 80 -5.95 10.45 19.45
N LEU A 81 -4.75 9.93 19.24
CA LEU A 81 -3.80 9.60 20.31
C LEU A 81 -3.33 10.85 21.09
N VAL A 82 -3.44 12.05 20.51
CA VAL A 82 -3.11 13.30 21.24
C VAL A 82 -3.97 13.44 22.48
N GLN A 83 -5.28 13.17 22.39
CA GLN A 83 -6.21 13.32 23.52
C GLN A 83 -6.34 12.04 24.35
N THR A 84 -5.92 10.90 23.79
CA THR A 84 -6.05 9.58 24.40
C THR A 84 -4.68 8.92 24.54
N PRO A 85 -3.85 9.33 25.52
CA PRO A 85 -2.56 8.69 25.76
C PRO A 85 -2.78 7.28 26.30
N ILE A 86 -2.49 6.27 25.49
CA ILE A 86 -2.60 4.85 25.85
C ILE A 86 -1.20 4.30 26.11
N THR A 87 -1.01 3.61 27.23
CA THR A 87 0.24 2.90 27.55
C THR A 87 0.06 1.41 27.23
N LEU A 88 0.73 0.93 26.18
CA LEU A 88 0.67 -0.46 25.73
C LEU A 88 1.67 -1.37 26.45
N GLY A 89 2.76 -0.77 26.94
CA GLY A 89 3.96 -1.45 27.38
C GLY A 89 4.97 -1.60 26.23
N THR A 90 6.25 -1.39 26.55
CA THR A 90 7.37 -1.43 25.59
C THR A 90 7.39 -2.69 24.71
N PRO A 91 7.15 -3.92 25.24
CA PRO A 91 7.18 -5.12 24.40
C PRO A 91 6.08 -5.15 23.34
N LEU A 92 4.87 -4.69 23.68
CA LEU A 92 3.74 -4.67 22.75
C LEU A 92 3.90 -3.54 21.73
N ALA A 93 4.30 -2.35 22.16
CA ALA A 93 4.57 -1.24 21.24
C ALA A 93 5.68 -1.60 20.24
N ALA A 94 6.76 -2.25 20.70
CA ALA A 94 7.86 -2.71 19.84
C ALA A 94 7.42 -3.80 18.87
N SER A 95 6.60 -4.78 19.30
CA SER A 95 6.13 -5.84 18.42
C SER A 95 5.21 -5.32 17.32
N ILE A 96 4.31 -4.37 17.64
CA ILE A 96 3.45 -3.69 16.67
C ILE A 96 4.31 -2.91 15.67
N PHE A 97 5.27 -2.14 16.15
CA PHE A 97 6.18 -1.37 15.29
C PHE A 97 6.98 -2.27 14.33
N LEU A 98 7.63 -3.32 14.85
CA LEU A 98 8.43 -4.25 14.05
C LEU A 98 7.59 -5.00 13.01
N THR A 99 6.38 -5.44 13.40
CA THR A 99 5.43 -6.06 12.48
C THR A 99 5.02 -5.09 11.38
N GLY A 100 4.73 -3.84 11.73
CA GLY A 100 4.40 -2.80 10.76
C GLY A 100 5.54 -2.53 9.78
N VAL A 101 6.78 -2.40 10.26
CA VAL A 101 7.97 -2.21 9.40
C VAL A 101 8.15 -3.39 8.46
N LEU A 102 7.96 -4.62 8.95
CA LEU A 102 7.98 -5.82 8.11
C LEU A 102 6.92 -5.75 7.01
N MET A 103 5.69 -5.34 7.33
CA MET A 103 4.63 -5.19 6.32
C MET A 103 4.97 -4.12 5.27
N VAL A 104 5.50 -2.96 5.69
CA VAL A 104 5.98 -1.92 4.75
C VAL A 104 7.08 -2.46 3.84
N TRP A 105 8.01 -3.26 4.39
CA TRP A 105 9.06 -3.91 3.62
C TRP A 105 8.51 -4.95 2.63
N ILE A 106 7.56 -5.81 3.05
CA ILE A 106 6.93 -6.79 2.16
C ILE A 106 6.23 -6.06 1.02
N ASN A 107 5.42 -5.03 1.32
CA ASN A 107 4.76 -4.20 0.30
C ASN A 107 5.76 -3.64 -0.72
N TYR A 108 6.88 -3.06 -0.26
CA TYR A 108 7.96 -2.60 -1.12
C TYR A 108 8.56 -3.73 -1.96
N SER A 109 8.84 -4.88 -1.35
CA SER A 109 9.46 -6.03 -2.03
C SER A 109 8.60 -6.58 -3.17
N VAL A 110 7.28 -6.56 -3.02
CA VAL A 110 6.32 -7.01 -4.05
C VAL A 110 6.39 -6.12 -5.28
N ASP A 111 6.41 -4.81 -5.07
CA ASP A 111 6.50 -3.84 -6.16
C ASP A 111 7.87 -3.86 -6.82
N LEU A 112 8.95 -3.94 -6.04
CA LEU A 112 10.31 -4.05 -6.55
C LEU A 112 10.47 -5.29 -7.43
N GLN A 113 9.94 -6.45 -7.01
CA GLN A 113 9.98 -7.69 -7.79
C GLN A 113 9.38 -7.50 -9.19
N ARG A 114 8.22 -6.83 -9.29
CA ARG A 114 7.58 -6.55 -10.59
C ARG A 114 8.40 -5.59 -11.43
N GLN A 115 8.99 -4.57 -10.80
CA GLN A 115 9.79 -3.58 -11.50
C GLN A 115 11.09 -4.17 -12.06
N GLU A 116 11.84 -4.92 -11.28
CA GLU A 116 13.07 -5.58 -11.69
C GLU A 116 12.80 -6.63 -12.78
N PHE A 117 11.74 -7.41 -12.61
CA PHE A 117 11.32 -8.40 -13.61
C PHE A 117 11.04 -7.74 -14.97
N ARG A 118 10.33 -6.60 -14.99
CA ARG A 118 10.05 -5.87 -16.23
C ARG A 118 11.28 -5.15 -16.78
N ALA A 119 12.13 -4.57 -15.93
CA ALA A 119 13.36 -3.90 -16.34
C ALA A 119 14.36 -4.87 -16.99
N THR A 120 14.40 -6.12 -16.53
CA THR A 120 15.30 -7.17 -17.05
C THR A 120 14.69 -7.98 -18.20
N ASN A 121 13.50 -7.59 -18.70
CA ASN A 121 12.75 -8.35 -19.72
C ASN A 121 12.59 -9.85 -19.36
N GLY A 122 12.32 -10.13 -18.08
CA GLY A 122 12.08 -11.48 -17.57
C GLY A 122 13.32 -12.33 -17.31
N LYS A 123 14.51 -11.72 -17.26
CA LYS A 123 15.77 -12.42 -16.94
C LYS A 123 16.11 -12.44 -15.44
N ALA A 124 15.48 -11.57 -14.64
CA ALA A 124 15.69 -11.55 -13.19
C ALA A 124 15.23 -12.86 -12.53
N LEU A 125 16.02 -13.36 -11.58
CA LEU A 125 15.62 -14.48 -10.73
C LEU A 125 14.56 -14.03 -9.72
N VAL A 126 13.51 -14.83 -9.57
CA VAL A 126 12.48 -14.63 -8.56
C VAL A 126 12.67 -15.69 -7.49
N TRP A 127 12.98 -15.25 -6.27
CA TRP A 127 13.27 -16.14 -5.13
C TRP A 127 14.31 -17.24 -5.47
N GLY A 128 15.35 -16.86 -6.21
CA GLY A 128 16.43 -17.77 -6.62
C GLY A 128 16.10 -18.70 -7.79
N GLN A 129 14.89 -18.64 -8.36
CA GLN A 129 14.47 -19.49 -9.48
C GLN A 129 14.19 -18.68 -10.74
N LYS A 130 14.20 -19.35 -11.91
CA LYS A 130 13.80 -18.74 -13.18
C LYS A 130 12.32 -18.35 -13.10
N PRO A 131 11.96 -17.11 -13.45
CA PRO A 131 10.58 -16.66 -13.32
C PRO A 131 9.68 -17.36 -14.33
N THR A 132 8.49 -17.76 -13.88
CA THR A 132 7.38 -18.10 -14.78
C THR A 132 6.57 -16.84 -15.08
N PHE A 133 6.22 -16.63 -16.34
CA PHE A 133 5.45 -15.47 -16.78
C PHE A 133 4.71 -15.76 -18.09
N ILE A 134 3.76 -14.90 -18.42
CA ILE A 134 3.00 -14.93 -19.67
C ILE A 134 3.37 -13.68 -20.48
N VAL A 135 3.67 -13.87 -21.76
CA VAL A 135 3.89 -12.76 -22.70
C VAL A 135 2.54 -12.37 -23.28
N ALA A 136 1.97 -11.27 -22.79
CA ALA A 136 0.70 -10.76 -23.25
C ALA A 136 0.89 -9.79 -24.41
N LYS A 137 0.24 -10.05 -25.53
CA LYS A 137 0.28 -9.15 -26.71
C LYS A 137 -0.95 -8.26 -26.71
N TYR A 138 -0.77 -6.97 -26.93
CA TYR A 138 -1.88 -6.02 -27.00
C TYR A 138 -1.64 -4.97 -28.09
N THR A 139 -2.73 -4.46 -28.64
CA THR A 139 -2.71 -3.36 -29.61
C THR A 139 -3.02 -2.06 -28.89
N THR A 140 -2.20 -1.04 -29.08
CA THR A 140 -2.46 0.29 -28.52
C THR A 140 -3.57 1.00 -29.31
N GLU A 141 -4.13 2.08 -28.74
CA GLU A 141 -5.09 2.95 -29.44
C GLU A 141 -4.55 3.52 -30.76
N LYS A 142 -3.21 3.56 -30.92
CA LYS A 142 -2.51 4.00 -32.14
C LYS A 142 -2.24 2.86 -33.12
N ASN A 143 -2.88 1.70 -32.96
CA ASN A 143 -2.67 0.47 -33.75
C ASN A 143 -1.25 -0.12 -33.69
N GLU A 144 -0.45 0.20 -32.66
CA GLU A 144 0.87 -0.43 -32.47
C GLU A 144 0.73 -1.73 -31.68
N LYS A 145 1.29 -2.83 -32.20
CA LYS A 145 1.40 -4.09 -31.46
C LYS A 145 2.53 -3.99 -30.43
N LYS A 146 2.19 -4.15 -29.15
CA LYS A 146 3.15 -4.18 -28.04
C LYS A 146 3.01 -5.46 -27.23
N GLU A 147 4.08 -5.82 -26.56
CA GLU A 147 4.13 -6.99 -25.68
C GLU A 147 4.38 -6.54 -24.24
N SER A 148 3.73 -7.20 -23.28
CA SER A 148 3.91 -6.96 -21.85
C SER A 148 4.09 -8.29 -21.14
N LEU A 149 4.97 -8.32 -20.13
CA LEU A 149 5.23 -9.51 -19.34
C LEU A 149 4.35 -9.53 -18.08
N LEU A 150 3.59 -10.61 -17.90
CA LEU A 150 2.73 -10.87 -16.75
C LEU A 150 3.37 -11.93 -15.86
N LEU A 151 3.80 -11.53 -14.65
CA LEU A 151 4.57 -12.39 -13.75
C LEU A 151 3.66 -13.34 -12.97
N THR A 152 3.89 -14.65 -13.05
CA THR A 152 3.04 -15.68 -12.41
C THR A 152 3.69 -16.39 -11.22
N CYS A 153 4.79 -15.86 -10.69
CA CYS A 153 5.56 -16.45 -9.59
C CYS A 153 5.99 -15.42 -8.54
N GLY A 154 6.54 -15.92 -7.42
CA GLY A 154 6.83 -15.11 -6.23
C GLY A 154 5.57 -14.48 -5.67
N TRP A 155 5.63 -13.21 -5.25
CA TRP A 155 4.47 -12.52 -4.68
C TRP A 155 3.27 -12.43 -5.64
N TRP A 156 3.53 -12.18 -6.92
CA TRP A 156 2.52 -12.08 -7.97
C TRP A 156 1.94 -13.43 -8.40
N GLY A 157 2.54 -14.54 -7.96
CA GLY A 157 1.98 -15.88 -8.10
C GLY A 157 1.01 -16.26 -6.97
N LEU A 158 1.08 -15.59 -5.80
CA LEU A 158 0.18 -15.85 -4.67
C LEU A 158 -1.19 -15.21 -4.89
N SER A 159 -1.20 -13.94 -5.32
CA SER A 159 -2.40 -13.23 -5.75
C SER A 159 -2.04 -12.09 -6.70
N ARG A 160 -3.01 -11.67 -7.52
CA ARG A 160 -2.81 -10.64 -8.54
C ARG A 160 -2.49 -9.27 -7.94
N HIS A 161 -2.93 -8.99 -6.71
CA HIS A 161 -2.67 -7.76 -5.96
C HIS A 161 -2.16 -8.04 -4.55
N PHE A 162 -1.18 -8.94 -4.40
CA PHE A 162 -0.65 -9.32 -3.08
C PHE A 162 -0.17 -8.13 -2.25
N HIS A 163 0.41 -7.10 -2.88
CA HIS A 163 0.89 -5.87 -2.22
C HIS A 163 -0.19 -5.10 -1.44
N TYR A 164 -1.48 -5.32 -1.71
CA TYR A 164 -2.57 -4.70 -0.95
C TYR A 164 -2.74 -5.29 0.45
N ILE A 165 -2.42 -6.57 0.66
CA ILE A 165 -2.47 -7.19 2.00
C ILE A 165 -1.49 -6.52 2.97
N PRO A 166 -0.17 -6.45 2.70
CA PRO A 166 0.76 -5.79 3.60
C PRO A 166 0.50 -4.28 3.70
N GLU A 167 -0.10 -3.64 2.69
CA GLU A 167 -0.55 -2.26 2.79
C GLU A 167 -1.62 -2.10 3.89
N ILE A 168 -2.65 -2.94 3.87
CA ILE A 168 -3.72 -2.95 4.89
C ILE A 168 -3.16 -3.36 6.25
N LEU A 169 -2.29 -4.37 6.32
CA LEU A 169 -1.72 -4.80 7.59
C LEU A 169 -0.77 -3.74 8.19
N ALA A 170 0.03 -3.05 7.37
CA ALA A 170 0.83 -1.92 7.82
C ALA A 170 -0.09 -0.81 8.36
N SER A 171 -1.19 -0.53 7.65
CA SER A 171 -2.20 0.45 8.08
C SER A 171 -2.82 0.11 9.43
N LEU A 172 -3.11 -1.17 9.64
CA LEU A 172 -3.60 -1.67 10.91
C LEU A 172 -2.54 -1.49 12.00
N CYS A 173 -1.27 -1.75 11.73
CA CYS A 173 -0.20 -1.65 12.73
C CYS A 173 0.00 -0.21 13.26
N TRP A 174 -0.19 0.85 12.47
CA TRP A 174 -0.11 2.21 13.01
C TRP A 174 -1.44 2.73 13.58
N THR A 175 -2.56 2.03 13.35
CA THR A 175 -3.86 2.34 13.96
C THR A 175 -4.13 1.55 15.24
N LEU A 176 -3.64 0.31 15.33
CA LEU A 176 -3.77 -0.59 16.47
C LEU A 176 -3.27 -0.01 17.81
N PRO A 177 -2.32 0.95 17.87
CA PRO A 177 -1.97 1.62 19.10
C PRO A 177 -3.13 2.37 19.79
N ALA A 178 -4.21 2.68 19.07
CA ALA A 178 -5.46 3.16 19.66
C ALA A 178 -6.23 2.07 20.46
N TRP A 179 -5.80 0.81 20.37
CA TRP A 179 -6.35 -0.33 21.09
C TRP A 179 -7.89 -0.39 20.98
N ASN A 180 -8.59 -0.65 22.09
CA ASN A 180 -10.05 -0.73 22.16
C ASN A 180 -10.70 0.57 22.64
N SER A 181 -10.06 1.74 22.49
CA SER A 181 -10.60 2.98 23.03
C SER A 181 -11.75 3.56 22.19
N SER A 182 -11.70 3.41 20.87
CA SER A 182 -12.73 3.88 19.94
C SER A 182 -12.61 3.21 18.57
N PHE A 183 -13.72 3.14 17.84
CA PHE A 183 -13.74 2.72 16.44
C PHE A 183 -13.20 3.79 15.48
N VAL A 184 -13.20 5.06 15.88
CA VAL A 184 -12.87 6.19 14.99
C VAL A 184 -11.50 6.04 14.30
N PRO A 185 -10.41 5.66 14.99
CA PRO A 185 -9.11 5.47 14.34
C PRO A 185 -9.10 4.34 13.28
N TYR A 186 -9.94 3.32 13.46
CA TYR A 186 -10.07 2.17 12.56
C TYR A 186 -10.84 2.48 11.28
N PHE A 187 -11.52 3.64 11.21
CA PHE A 187 -12.13 4.11 9.97
C PHE A 187 -11.13 4.15 8.82
N TYR A 188 -9.87 4.56 9.09
CA TYR A 188 -8.82 4.60 8.08
C TYR A 188 -8.57 3.23 7.43
N VAL A 189 -8.44 2.18 8.25
CA VAL A 189 -8.18 0.81 7.79
C VAL A 189 -9.36 0.30 6.97
N PHE A 190 -10.59 0.53 7.45
CA PHE A 190 -11.80 0.13 6.74
C PHE A 190 -11.94 0.83 5.39
N TYR A 191 -11.72 2.14 5.36
CA TYR A 191 -11.68 2.94 4.14
C TYR A 191 -10.64 2.38 3.15
N LEU A 192 -9.44 2.06 3.64
CA LEU A 192 -8.35 1.53 2.80
C LEU A 192 -8.71 0.17 2.19
N CYS A 193 -9.35 -0.72 2.96
CA CYS A 193 -9.87 -1.98 2.43
C CYS A 193 -10.83 -1.78 1.26
N ILE A 194 -11.79 -0.86 1.40
CA ILE A 194 -12.75 -0.55 0.32
C ILE A 194 -12.03 0.02 -0.89
N LEU A 195 -11.15 1.01 -0.67
CA LEU A 195 -10.40 1.69 -1.74
C LEU A 195 -9.57 0.69 -2.56
N LEU A 196 -8.82 -0.19 -1.89
CA LEU A 196 -7.94 -1.16 -2.56
C LEU A 196 -8.74 -2.27 -3.24
N THR A 197 -9.89 -2.66 -2.68
CA THR A 197 -10.80 -3.62 -3.30
C THR A 197 -11.37 -3.06 -4.60
N ASP A 198 -11.95 -1.85 -4.56
CA ASP A 198 -12.44 -1.17 -5.76
C ASP A 198 -11.32 -0.99 -6.79
N ARG A 199 -10.12 -0.61 -6.34
CA ARG A 199 -8.94 -0.47 -7.21
C ARG A 199 -8.55 -1.79 -7.88
N ALA A 200 -8.58 -2.91 -7.16
CA ALA A 200 -8.28 -4.23 -7.72
C ALA A 200 -9.26 -4.60 -8.84
N PHE A 201 -10.57 -4.40 -8.62
CA PHE A 201 -11.58 -4.68 -9.65
C PHE A 201 -11.43 -3.79 -10.88
N ARG A 202 -11.16 -2.49 -10.68
CA ARG A 202 -10.93 -1.56 -11.79
C ARG A 202 -9.65 -1.89 -12.58
N ASP A 203 -8.60 -2.37 -11.92
CA ASP A 203 -7.38 -2.80 -12.61
C ASP A 203 -7.59 -4.13 -13.37
N ASP A 204 -8.31 -5.08 -12.77
CA ASP A 204 -8.65 -6.35 -13.42
C ASP A 204 -9.50 -6.15 -14.67
N ALA A 205 -10.53 -5.29 -14.60
CA ALA A 205 -11.36 -4.96 -15.76
C ALA A 205 -10.54 -4.33 -16.89
N ARG A 206 -9.58 -3.46 -16.56
CA ARG A 206 -8.67 -2.84 -17.53
C ARG A 206 -7.70 -3.85 -18.13
N CYS A 207 -7.08 -4.69 -17.32
CA CYS A 207 -6.17 -5.73 -17.80
C CYS A 207 -6.89 -6.74 -18.70
N ARG A 208 -8.15 -7.07 -18.38
CA ARG A 208 -9.01 -7.91 -19.23
C ARG A 208 -9.30 -7.25 -20.58
N ALA A 209 -9.66 -5.97 -20.58
CA ALA A 209 -9.90 -5.22 -21.82
C ALA A 209 -8.61 -5.08 -22.67
N LYS A 210 -7.45 -4.94 -22.02
CA LYS A 210 -6.16 -4.73 -22.69
C LYS A 210 -5.53 -6.01 -23.23
N TYR A 211 -5.47 -7.08 -22.45
CA TYR A 211 -4.74 -8.30 -22.79
C TYR A 211 -5.64 -9.46 -23.23
N GLY A 212 -6.97 -9.34 -23.09
CA GLY A 212 -7.93 -10.31 -23.58
C GLY A 212 -7.65 -11.73 -23.09
N GLN A 213 -7.45 -12.67 -24.03
CA GLN A 213 -7.20 -14.09 -23.72
C GLN A 213 -5.94 -14.33 -22.88
N ASP A 214 -4.90 -13.52 -23.03
CA ASP A 214 -3.68 -13.69 -22.23
C ASP A 214 -3.92 -13.28 -20.77
N TRP A 215 -4.87 -12.36 -20.51
CA TRP A 215 -5.35 -12.09 -19.15
C TRP A 215 -6.13 -13.28 -18.59
N SER A 216 -7.00 -13.92 -19.38
CA SER A 216 -7.73 -15.10 -18.92
C SER A 216 -6.78 -16.23 -18.49
N LYS A 217 -5.74 -16.51 -19.29
CA LYS A 217 -4.68 -17.47 -18.92
C LYS A 217 -3.93 -17.06 -17.65
N TYR A 218 -3.71 -15.77 -17.47
CA TYR A 218 -3.10 -15.23 -16.25
C TYR A 218 -3.98 -15.46 -15.03
N CYS A 219 -5.28 -15.20 -15.13
CA CYS A 219 -6.26 -15.46 -14.08
C CYS A 219 -6.42 -16.97 -13.79
N GLU A 220 -6.28 -17.85 -14.78
CA GLU A 220 -6.25 -19.30 -14.56
C GLU A 220 -5.02 -19.73 -13.74
N ARG A 221 -3.87 -19.10 -13.98
CA ARG A 221 -2.64 -19.35 -13.22
C ARG A 221 -2.65 -18.74 -11.83
N VAL A 222 -3.23 -17.54 -11.68
CA VAL A 222 -3.31 -16.79 -10.43
C VAL A 222 -4.76 -16.39 -10.19
N PRO A 223 -5.61 -17.31 -9.67
CA PRO A 223 -7.05 -17.08 -9.55
C PRO A 223 -7.38 -16.00 -8.52
N GLN A 224 -6.56 -15.89 -7.48
CA GLN A 224 -6.79 -15.00 -6.35
C GLN A 224 -6.49 -13.55 -6.74
N LEU A 225 -7.45 -12.65 -6.51
CA LEU A 225 -7.34 -11.23 -6.81
C LEU A 225 -6.50 -10.51 -5.75
N ILE A 226 -6.84 -10.65 -4.47
CA ILE A 226 -6.19 -9.96 -3.35
C ILE A 226 -5.72 -10.97 -2.31
N ILE A 227 -6.64 -11.72 -1.69
CA ILE A 227 -6.41 -12.60 -0.54
C ILE A 227 -6.32 -14.06 -1.03
N PRO A 228 -5.15 -14.71 -0.90
CA PRO A 228 -5.00 -16.11 -1.27
C PRO A 228 -6.00 -17.02 -0.56
N GLY A 229 -6.86 -17.68 -1.34
CA GLY A 229 -7.85 -18.64 -0.85
C GLY A 229 -9.21 -18.04 -0.48
N VAL A 230 -9.41 -16.73 -0.67
CA VAL A 230 -10.66 -16.03 -0.34
C VAL A 230 -11.16 -15.18 -1.50
N LEU A 231 -10.32 -14.27 -2.00
CA LEU A 231 -10.68 -13.26 -2.99
C LEU A 231 -9.55 -13.03 -3.98
#